data_AF-A0AAU2MQC1-F1
#
_entry.id   AF-A0AAU2MQC1-F1
#
_cell.length_a   1.000
_cell.length_b   1.000
_cell.length_c   1.000
_cell.angle_alpha   90.00
_cell.angle_beta   90.00
_cell.angle_gamma   90.00
#
_symmetry.space_group_name_H-M   'P 1'
#
loop_
_entity.id
_entity.type
_entity.pdbx_description
1 polymer ?
#
loop_
_entity_poly.entity_id
_entity_poly.type
_entity_poly.pdbx_seq_one_letter_code
_entity_poly.pdbx_strand_id
1 'polypeptide(L)'
;MREEMKGRPMDGNDRGRLNLAVDELTWDWGRTLAGLRGGEPPLTPYDVDHGDERTQAVRLTRLRVLKHLAGYVDLLTEQDALFALDHGADVDEIAEALGVTRQAVTKRWGHLRQGENVAVVISRRDRVREYADDPRVRVGEVGGAEQYGNDRGRWPVGKQVRAEARYAIVAVDGTVRRVYEIAPDSWKEVESRLWQFDAVGERELTAKEIDAAYQAGRLPLKPGDDCPTRAGGAYRPHWF
;
A
#
# COMPACT_ATOMS: atom_id res chain seq x y z
N MET A 1 -18.71 -0.89 16.45
CA MET A 1 -17.42 -0.96 17.13
C MET A 1 -16.60 -2.03 16.42
N ARG A 2 -15.78 -1.66 15.43
CA ARG A 2 -14.90 -2.60 14.73
C ARG A 2 -13.56 -2.59 15.45
N GLU A 3 -13.09 -3.76 15.88
CA GLU A 3 -11.78 -3.94 16.51
C GLU A 3 -10.67 -3.40 15.60
N GLU A 4 -9.71 -2.70 16.20
CA GLU A 4 -8.48 -2.30 15.52
C GLU A 4 -7.73 -3.57 15.05
N MET A 5 -7.68 -3.81 13.74
CA MET A 5 -6.73 -4.78 13.18
C MET A 5 -5.33 -4.15 13.12
N LYS A 6 -4.74 -3.83 14.28
CA LYS A 6 -3.28 -3.71 14.36
C LYS A 6 -2.75 -5.13 14.18
N GLY A 7 -2.09 -5.39 13.06
CA GLY A 7 -1.45 -6.68 12.80
C GLY A 7 -0.58 -7.04 14.01
N ARG A 8 -0.93 -8.13 14.70
CA ARG A 8 -0.14 -8.62 15.83
C ARG A 8 1.22 -9.06 15.28
N PRO A 9 2.34 -8.67 15.92
CA PRO A 9 3.65 -9.18 15.52
C PRO A 9 3.67 -10.71 15.65
N MET A 10 4.27 -11.38 14.66
CA MET A 10 4.35 -12.83 14.62
C MET A 10 5.13 -13.36 15.83
N ASP A 11 4.45 -14.11 16.71
CA ASP A 11 5.06 -14.63 17.92
C ASP A 11 5.84 -15.93 17.67
N GLY A 12 6.45 -16.50 18.72
CA GLY A 12 7.24 -17.74 18.60
C GLY A 12 6.42 -18.95 18.13
N ASN A 13 5.13 -19.02 18.48
CA ASN A 13 4.24 -20.10 18.07
C ASN A 13 3.83 -19.92 16.60
N ASP A 14 3.52 -18.70 16.18
CA ASP A 14 3.22 -18.37 14.79
C ASP A 14 4.41 -18.71 13.88
N ARG A 15 5.64 -18.33 14.29
CA ARG A 15 6.88 -18.68 13.58
C ARG A 15 7.08 -20.19 13.50
N GLY A 16 6.84 -20.91 14.61
CA GLY A 16 6.95 -22.37 14.65
C GLY A 16 5.99 -23.05 13.66
N ARG A 17 4.73 -22.61 13.63
CA ARG A 17 3.70 -23.11 12.71
C ARG A 17 4.03 -22.80 11.25
N LEU A 18 4.50 -21.59 10.96
CA LEU A 18 4.94 -21.21 9.62
C LEU A 18 6.13 -22.04 9.16
N ASN A 19 7.14 -22.21 10.02
CA ASN A 19 8.32 -23.03 9.70
C ASN A 19 7.95 -24.48 9.40
N LEU A 20 7.02 -25.07 10.18
CA LEU A 20 6.53 -26.42 9.93
C LEU A 20 5.82 -26.52 8.58
N ALA A 21 4.93 -25.58 8.27
CA ALA A 21 4.21 -25.56 6.99
C ALA A 21 5.16 -25.42 5.79
N VAL A 22 6.20 -24.59 5.91
CA VAL A 22 7.24 -24.45 4.86
C VAL A 22 8.10 -25.71 4.76
N ASP A 23 8.46 -26.34 5.89
CA ASP A 23 9.21 -27.60 5.89
C ASP A 23 8.42 -28.70 5.17
N GLU A 24 7.16 -28.91 5.54
CA GLU A 24 6.24 -29.87 4.93
C GLU A 24 6.07 -29.62 3.42
N LEU A 25 5.79 -28.38 3.02
CA LEU A 25 5.65 -27.99 1.61
C LEU A 25 6.92 -28.29 0.80
N THR A 26 8.08 -27.93 1.33
CA THR A 26 9.36 -28.09 0.61
C THR A 26 9.77 -29.56 0.51
N TRP A 27 9.42 -30.38 1.50
CA TRP A 27 9.58 -31.83 1.43
C TRP A 27 8.66 -32.46 0.41
N ASP A 28 7.37 -32.12 0.42
CA ASP A 28 6.40 -32.68 -0.52
C ASP A 28 6.81 -32.41 -1.99
N TRP A 29 7.20 -31.16 -2.29
CA TRP A 29 7.77 -30.81 -3.59
C TRP A 29 9.10 -31.50 -3.89
N GLY A 30 9.99 -31.60 -2.90
CA GLY A 30 11.27 -32.30 -3.03
C GLY A 30 11.09 -33.77 -3.43
N ARG A 31 10.12 -34.45 -2.82
CA ARG A 31 9.76 -35.85 -3.11
C ARG A 31 9.13 -35.98 -4.49
N THR A 32 8.15 -35.13 -4.80
CA THR A 32 7.46 -35.09 -6.10
C THR A 32 8.46 -34.93 -7.25
N LEU A 33 9.36 -33.95 -7.15
CA LEU A 33 10.35 -33.66 -8.18
C LEU A 33 11.48 -34.71 -8.27
N ALA A 34 11.71 -35.47 -7.19
CA ALA A 34 12.61 -36.63 -7.19
C ALA A 34 11.93 -37.92 -7.71
N GLY A 35 10.65 -37.85 -8.10
CA GLY A 35 9.91 -38.98 -8.66
C GLY A 35 9.33 -39.96 -7.63
N LEU A 36 9.28 -39.57 -6.35
CA LEU A 36 8.65 -40.38 -5.31
C LEU A 36 7.13 -40.28 -5.40
N ARG A 37 6.43 -41.42 -5.41
CA ARG A 37 4.96 -41.46 -5.56
C ARG A 37 4.25 -41.32 -4.21
N GLY A 38 3.02 -40.80 -4.24
CA GLY A 38 2.11 -40.78 -3.08
C GLY A 38 1.80 -42.21 -2.63
N GLY A 39 2.34 -42.61 -1.49
CA GLY A 39 2.24 -43.97 -0.94
C GLY A 39 3.56 -44.51 -0.36
N GLU A 40 4.69 -43.90 -0.71
CA GLU A 40 5.97 -44.25 -0.10
C GLU A 40 6.10 -43.63 1.31
N PRO A 41 6.73 -44.31 2.29
CA PRO A 41 6.97 -43.75 3.61
C PRO A 41 7.68 -42.39 3.48
N PRO A 42 7.32 -41.40 4.32
CA PRO A 42 7.94 -40.10 4.23
C PRO A 42 9.44 -40.24 4.50
N LEU A 43 10.26 -39.77 3.55
CA LEU A 43 11.64 -39.41 3.88
C LEU A 43 11.55 -38.15 4.72
N THR A 44 11.74 -38.29 6.02
CA THR A 44 11.65 -37.19 6.98
C THR A 44 13.03 -36.61 7.27
N PRO A 45 13.12 -35.36 7.79
CA PRO A 45 14.38 -34.84 8.29
C PRO A 45 15.04 -35.72 9.37
N TYR A 46 14.27 -36.59 10.00
CA TYR A 46 14.61 -37.36 11.20
C TYR A 46 14.91 -38.83 10.94
N ASP A 47 14.82 -39.28 9.70
CA ASP A 47 15.26 -40.62 9.37
C ASP A 47 16.78 -40.66 9.58
N VAL A 48 17.29 -41.56 10.43
CA VAL A 48 18.70 -41.57 10.85
C VAL A 48 19.54 -42.61 10.09
N ASP A 49 18.88 -43.55 9.40
CA ASP A 49 19.53 -44.58 8.59
C ASP A 49 19.75 -44.06 7.16
N HIS A 50 20.89 -43.39 6.95
CA HIS A 50 21.22 -42.75 5.67
C HIS A 50 22.41 -43.44 4.99
N GLY A 51 22.10 -44.20 3.93
CA GLY A 51 23.08 -44.68 2.96
C GLY A 51 22.54 -44.80 1.53
N ASP A 52 21.37 -44.22 1.22
CA ASP A 52 20.71 -44.41 -0.08
C ASP A 52 20.78 -43.15 -0.96
N GLU A 53 21.21 -43.31 -2.21
CA GLU A 53 21.29 -42.26 -3.25
C GLU A 53 19.96 -41.51 -3.39
N ARG A 54 18.87 -42.21 -3.10
CA ARG A 54 17.50 -41.68 -3.10
C ARG A 54 17.30 -40.54 -2.10
N THR A 55 17.81 -40.66 -0.89
CA THR A 55 17.69 -39.61 0.14
C THR A 55 18.49 -38.38 -0.24
N GLN A 56 19.67 -38.58 -0.84
CA GLN A 56 20.47 -37.49 -1.38
C GLN A 56 19.74 -36.77 -2.54
N ALA A 57 19.12 -37.52 -3.46
CA ALA A 57 18.37 -36.96 -4.57
C ALA A 57 17.20 -36.08 -4.10
N VAL A 58 16.44 -36.52 -3.08
CA VAL A 58 15.35 -35.72 -2.49
C VAL A 58 15.90 -34.46 -1.82
N ARG A 59 16.97 -34.57 -1.03
CA ARG A 59 17.57 -33.40 -0.36
C ARG A 59 18.10 -32.37 -1.36
N LEU A 60 18.78 -32.80 -2.42
CA LEU A 60 19.23 -31.91 -3.50
C LEU A 60 18.07 -31.23 -4.22
N THR A 61 16.97 -31.97 -4.44
CA THR A 61 15.77 -31.42 -5.06
C THR A 61 15.08 -30.42 -4.15
N ARG A 62 14.98 -30.73 -2.85
CA ARG A 62 14.48 -29.81 -1.82
C ARG A 62 15.31 -28.53 -1.75
N LEU A 63 16.64 -28.58 -1.87
CA LEU A 63 17.47 -27.38 -1.95
C LEU A 63 17.10 -26.48 -3.14
N ARG A 64 16.74 -27.07 -4.29
CA ARG A 64 16.27 -26.30 -5.46
C ARG A 64 14.92 -25.64 -5.17
N VAL A 65 14.00 -26.36 -4.52
CA VAL A 65 12.69 -25.81 -4.10
C VAL A 65 12.89 -24.66 -3.11
N LEU A 66 13.72 -24.83 -2.09
CA LEU A 66 14.05 -23.79 -1.11
C LEU A 66 14.64 -22.56 -1.78
N LYS A 67 15.56 -22.73 -2.73
CA LYS A 67 16.13 -21.61 -3.51
C LYS A 67 15.06 -20.88 -4.32
N HIS A 68 14.14 -21.61 -4.97
CA HIS A 68 13.05 -21.02 -5.73
C HIS A 68 12.08 -20.25 -4.80
N LEU A 69 11.70 -20.85 -3.68
CA LEU A 69 10.83 -20.23 -2.68
C LEU A 69 11.44 -18.95 -2.11
N ALA A 70 12.74 -18.96 -1.80
CA ALA A 70 13.44 -17.76 -1.33
C ALA A 70 13.32 -16.59 -2.33
N GLY A 71 13.58 -16.84 -3.61
CA GLY A 71 13.42 -15.83 -4.65
C GLY A 71 11.97 -15.35 -4.83
N TYR A 72 11.00 -16.25 -4.68
CA TYR A 72 9.58 -15.89 -4.75
C TYR A 72 9.11 -15.07 -3.54
N VAL A 73 9.58 -15.41 -2.34
CA VAL A 73 9.33 -14.63 -1.12
C VAL A 73 9.93 -13.24 -1.24
N ASP A 74 11.15 -13.12 -1.78
CA ASP A 74 11.76 -11.81 -2.05
C ASP A 74 10.93 -10.96 -3.02
N LEU A 75 10.39 -11.57 -4.08
CA LEU A 75 9.51 -10.90 -5.04
C LEU A 75 8.20 -10.43 -4.39
N LEU A 76 7.53 -11.29 -3.62
CA LEU A 76 6.30 -10.93 -2.93
C LEU A 76 6.53 -9.83 -1.89
N THR A 77 7.65 -9.90 -1.17
CA THR A 77 8.06 -8.86 -0.21
C THR A 77 8.20 -7.51 -0.92
N GLU A 78 8.78 -7.50 -2.11
CA GLU A 78 8.92 -6.28 -2.91
C GLU A 78 7.58 -5.75 -3.40
N GLN A 79 6.69 -6.61 -3.88
CA GLN A 79 5.34 -6.24 -4.31
C GLN A 79 4.50 -5.67 -3.16
N ASP A 80 4.50 -6.33 -1.99
CA ASP A 80 3.73 -5.89 -0.83
C ASP A 80 4.30 -4.60 -0.24
N ALA A 81 5.63 -4.43 -0.20
CA ALA A 81 6.25 -3.18 0.23
C ALA A 81 5.88 -2.02 -0.70
N LEU A 82 5.94 -2.23 -2.02
CA LEU A 82 5.52 -1.26 -3.02
C LEU A 82 4.05 -0.88 -2.83
N PHE A 83 3.18 -1.88 -2.75
CA PHE A 83 1.76 -1.68 -2.54
C PHE A 83 1.49 -0.89 -1.26
N ALA A 84 2.14 -1.25 -0.15
CA ALA A 84 1.97 -0.55 1.11
C ALA A 84 2.42 0.92 1.02
N LEU A 85 3.57 1.21 0.42
CA LEU A 85 4.05 2.57 0.18
C LEU A 85 3.07 3.39 -0.68
N ASP A 86 2.54 2.80 -1.76
CA ASP A 86 1.53 3.41 -2.63
C ASP A 86 0.20 3.70 -1.90
N HIS A 87 -0.05 3.00 -0.79
CA HIS A 87 -1.23 3.19 0.04
C HIS A 87 -0.93 3.94 1.34
N GLY A 88 0.23 4.62 1.39
CA GLY A 88 0.57 5.55 2.45
C GLY A 88 1.34 4.95 3.61
N ALA A 89 1.81 3.70 3.57
CA ALA A 89 2.77 3.25 4.57
C ALA A 89 4.06 4.08 4.47
N ASP A 90 4.71 4.33 5.60
CA ASP A 90 6.04 4.94 5.63
C ASP A 90 7.17 3.91 5.79
N VAL A 91 8.42 4.37 5.64
CA VAL A 91 9.61 3.50 5.70
C VAL A 91 9.76 2.84 7.07
N ASP A 92 9.32 3.50 8.15
CA ASP A 92 9.42 2.97 9.50
C ASP A 92 8.39 1.85 9.70
N GLU A 93 7.16 2.01 9.18
CA GLU A 93 6.13 0.97 9.19
C GLU A 93 6.56 -0.29 8.41
N ILE A 94 7.19 -0.12 7.25
CA ILE A 94 7.74 -1.25 6.47
C ILE A 94 8.91 -1.91 7.22
N ALA A 95 9.80 -1.12 7.83
CA ALA A 95 10.93 -1.63 8.60
C ALA A 95 10.47 -2.47 9.80
N GLU A 96 9.46 -1.98 10.52
CA GLU A 96 8.82 -2.69 11.64
C GLU A 96 8.18 -4.00 11.16
N ALA A 97 7.41 -3.98 10.08
CA ALA A 97 6.74 -5.17 9.55
C ALA A 97 7.72 -6.26 9.11
N LEU A 98 8.86 -5.87 8.52
CA LEU A 98 9.89 -6.80 8.06
C LEU A 98 10.89 -7.19 9.15
N GLY A 99 10.89 -6.51 10.31
CA GLY A 99 11.88 -6.70 11.37
C GLY A 99 13.30 -6.32 10.93
N VAL A 100 13.44 -5.32 10.05
CA VAL A 100 14.72 -4.83 9.54
C VAL A 100 14.94 -3.36 9.91
N THR A 101 16.13 -2.82 9.64
CA THR A 101 16.41 -1.41 9.93
C THR A 101 15.80 -0.49 8.88
N ARG A 102 15.44 0.74 9.29
CA ARG A 102 15.04 1.84 8.38
C ARG A 102 16.04 2.05 7.24
N GLN A 103 17.34 1.94 7.53
CA GLN A 103 18.41 2.10 6.54
C GLN A 103 18.35 1.00 5.46
N ALA A 104 18.02 -0.24 5.82
CA ALA A 104 17.86 -1.34 4.87
C ALA A 104 16.67 -1.10 3.93
N VAL A 105 15.52 -0.67 4.48
CA VAL A 105 14.32 -0.32 3.68
C VAL A 105 14.62 0.86 2.76
N THR A 106 15.25 1.92 3.28
CA THR A 106 15.61 3.11 2.49
C THR A 106 16.57 2.78 1.36
N LYS A 107 17.58 1.94 1.60
CA LYS A 107 18.51 1.49 0.56
C LYS A 107 17.80 0.71 -0.54
N ARG A 108 16.83 -0.13 -0.17
CA ARG A 108 16.12 -1.01 -1.12
C ARG A 108 15.02 -0.27 -1.89
N TRP A 109 14.26 0.61 -1.24
CA TRP A 109 13.03 1.21 -1.81
C TRP A 109 12.99 2.74 -1.74
N GLY A 110 13.97 3.41 -1.14
CA GLY A 110 13.96 4.87 -1.00
C GLY A 110 13.95 5.62 -2.34
N HIS A 111 14.48 5.00 -3.40
CA HIS A 111 14.49 5.54 -4.75
C HIS A 111 13.11 5.56 -5.43
N LEU A 112 12.12 4.84 -4.90
CA LEU A 112 10.75 4.82 -5.43
C LEU A 112 9.97 6.09 -5.09
N ARG A 113 10.47 6.87 -4.13
CA ARG A 113 10.04 8.25 -3.94
C ARG A 113 10.71 9.10 -5.00
N GLN A 114 10.03 9.27 -6.12
CA GLN A 114 10.46 10.20 -7.15
C GLN A 114 10.01 11.59 -6.73
N GLY A 115 10.92 12.40 -6.19
CA GLY A 115 10.61 13.79 -5.83
C GLY A 115 10.90 14.15 -4.38
N GLU A 116 11.14 15.44 -4.16
CA GLU A 116 11.36 16.01 -2.81
C GLU A 116 10.04 16.47 -2.17
N ASN A 117 8.98 16.60 -2.97
CA ASN A 117 7.68 17.05 -2.49
C ASN A 117 6.67 15.90 -2.55
N VAL A 118 5.65 15.97 -1.70
CA VAL A 118 4.52 15.04 -1.72
C VAL A 118 3.19 15.79 -1.69
N ALA A 119 2.23 15.29 -2.48
CA ALA A 119 0.85 15.71 -2.43
C ALA A 119 -0.05 14.51 -2.06
N VAL A 120 -1.14 14.78 -1.35
CA VAL A 120 -2.21 13.80 -1.13
C VAL A 120 -3.10 13.80 -2.36
N VAL A 121 -3.24 12.66 -3.03
CA VAL A 121 -4.13 12.55 -4.18
C VAL A 121 -5.33 11.68 -3.81
N ILE A 122 -6.51 12.25 -3.94
CA ILE A 122 -7.79 11.65 -3.59
C ILE A 122 -8.59 11.43 -4.86
N SER A 123 -9.13 10.23 -5.02
CA SER A 123 -9.88 9.83 -6.19
C SER A 123 -11.33 9.57 -5.84
N ARG A 124 -12.21 10.21 -6.61
CA ARG A 124 -13.65 10.12 -6.50
C ARG A 124 -14.23 9.62 -7.80
N ARG A 125 -15.41 9.01 -7.68
CA ARG A 125 -16.32 8.81 -8.81
C ARG A 125 -17.36 9.89 -8.77
N ASP A 126 -17.73 10.43 -9.92
CA ASP A 126 -18.88 11.33 -9.98
C ASP A 126 -20.13 10.55 -9.53
N ARG A 127 -20.79 11.05 -8.49
CA ARG A 127 -21.99 10.42 -7.92
C ARG A 127 -23.22 11.03 -8.57
N VAL A 128 -23.51 10.65 -9.80
CA VAL A 128 -24.83 10.93 -10.40
C VAL A 128 -25.82 9.93 -9.81
N ARG A 129 -26.67 10.36 -8.86
CA ARG A 129 -27.87 9.59 -8.50
C ARG A 129 -28.97 9.94 -9.49
N GLU A 130 -29.34 9.00 -10.35
CA GLU A 130 -30.60 9.08 -11.09
C GLU A 130 -31.75 8.83 -10.09
N TYR A 131 -32.56 9.85 -9.80
CA TYR A 131 -33.88 9.66 -9.22
C TYR A 131 -34.93 9.68 -10.33
N ALA A 132 -35.87 8.75 -10.25
CA ALA A 132 -36.88 8.50 -11.28
C ALA A 132 -37.89 9.66 -11.49
N ASP A 133 -37.99 10.63 -10.57
CA ASP A 133 -39.18 11.49 -10.47
C ASP A 133 -38.94 13.02 -10.48
N ASP A 134 -37.73 13.54 -10.72
CA ASP A 134 -37.54 15.00 -10.90
C ASP A 134 -36.45 15.38 -11.95
N PRO A 135 -36.83 15.88 -13.14
CA PRO A 135 -35.90 16.24 -14.22
C PRO A 135 -35.15 17.57 -14.01
N ARG A 136 -35.33 18.29 -12.88
CA ARG A 136 -34.66 19.57 -12.62
C ARG A 136 -33.61 19.52 -11.50
N VAL A 137 -33.47 18.40 -10.80
CA VAL A 137 -32.49 18.29 -9.72
C VAL A 137 -31.15 17.79 -10.26
N ARG A 138 -30.20 18.70 -10.44
CA ARG A 138 -28.79 18.33 -10.64
C ARG A 138 -28.14 18.08 -9.28
N VAL A 139 -28.18 16.84 -8.78
CA VAL A 139 -27.33 16.40 -7.65
C VAL A 139 -26.14 15.63 -8.19
N GLY A 140 -25.20 16.36 -8.79
CA GLY A 140 -23.86 15.87 -9.12
C GLY A 140 -22.83 16.58 -8.25
N GLU A 141 -21.53 16.40 -8.52
CA GLU A 141 -20.51 17.18 -7.82
C GLU A 141 -20.62 18.70 -8.13
N VAL A 142 -21.25 19.50 -7.25
CA VAL A 142 -21.57 20.92 -7.52
C VAL A 142 -20.50 21.94 -7.06
N GLY A 143 -19.47 21.55 -6.31
CA GLY A 143 -18.62 22.51 -5.58
C GLY A 143 -19.35 23.06 -4.35
N GLY A 144 -18.65 23.20 -3.22
CA GLY A 144 -19.22 23.80 -2.00
C GLY A 144 -18.76 23.13 -0.69
N ALA A 145 -19.19 23.69 0.45
CA ALA A 145 -18.76 23.25 1.78
C ALA A 145 -19.07 21.78 2.08
N GLU A 146 -20.17 21.24 1.53
CA GLU A 146 -20.52 19.83 1.66
C GLU A 146 -19.53 18.90 0.94
N GLN A 147 -18.89 19.36 -0.14
CA GLN A 147 -17.85 18.60 -0.83
C GLN A 147 -16.53 18.68 -0.10
N TYR A 148 -16.17 19.85 0.40
CA TYR A 148 -14.98 20.01 1.24
C TYR A 148 -15.02 19.06 2.44
N GLY A 149 -16.17 18.96 3.13
CA GLY A 149 -16.35 18.03 4.24
C GLY A 149 -16.13 16.56 3.85
N ASN A 150 -16.53 16.18 2.65
CA ASN A 150 -16.28 14.85 2.12
C ASN A 150 -14.80 14.67 1.74
N ASP A 151 -14.20 15.63 1.05
CA ASP A 151 -12.85 15.53 0.47
C ASP A 151 -11.77 15.56 1.53
N ARG A 152 -11.98 16.28 2.63
CA ARG A 152 -10.99 16.41 3.67
C ARG A 152 -10.71 15.13 4.46
N GLY A 153 -11.60 14.13 4.42
CA GLY A 153 -11.68 13.10 5.47
C GLY A 153 -11.66 11.63 5.08
N ARG A 154 -11.20 10.83 6.04
CA ARG A 154 -11.17 9.35 6.11
C ARG A 154 -10.20 8.67 5.14
N TRP A 155 -8.95 9.14 5.13
CA TRP A 155 -7.91 8.62 4.26
C TRP A 155 -6.80 7.90 5.04
N PRO A 156 -6.26 6.77 4.55
CA PRO A 156 -5.14 6.06 5.18
C PRO A 156 -3.81 6.79 4.92
N VAL A 157 -3.65 7.99 5.48
CA VAL A 157 -2.47 8.85 5.24
C VAL A 157 -1.34 8.50 6.20
N GLY A 158 -0.20 8.08 5.67
CA GLY A 158 1.03 7.78 6.42
C GLY A 158 1.59 8.94 7.19
N LYS A 159 2.28 8.65 8.30
CA LYS A 159 2.85 9.67 9.19
C LYS A 159 3.78 10.64 8.44
N GLN A 160 4.64 10.12 7.55
CA GLN A 160 5.52 10.99 6.77
C GLN A 160 4.76 11.88 5.79
N VAL A 161 3.77 11.33 5.08
CA VAL A 161 2.92 12.11 4.16
C VAL A 161 2.17 13.19 4.93
N ARG A 162 1.70 12.90 6.15
CA ARG A 162 1.08 13.93 7.02
C ARG A 162 2.04 15.04 7.41
N ALA A 163 3.31 14.74 7.61
CA ALA A 163 4.32 15.73 7.97
C ALA A 163 4.76 16.59 6.78
N GLU A 164 4.75 16.05 5.56
CA GLU A 164 5.37 16.68 4.39
C GLU A 164 4.37 17.20 3.34
N ALA A 165 3.15 16.65 3.29
CA ALA A 165 2.19 17.02 2.25
C ALA A 165 1.63 18.43 2.47
N ARG A 166 1.86 19.30 1.49
CA ARG A 166 1.34 20.68 1.47
C ARG A 166 -0.01 20.81 0.77
N TYR A 167 -0.29 19.93 -0.19
CA TYR A 167 -1.48 20.02 -1.02
C TYR A 167 -2.27 18.71 -1.01
N ALA A 168 -3.59 18.82 -1.02
CA ALA A 168 -4.50 17.74 -1.34
C ALA A 168 -5.14 18.01 -2.72
N ILE A 169 -5.03 17.04 -3.62
CA ILE A 169 -5.50 17.09 -5.00
C ILE A 169 -6.65 16.11 -5.11
N VAL A 170 -7.83 16.60 -5.49
CA VAL A 170 -9.01 15.77 -5.66
C VAL A 170 -9.28 15.60 -7.15
N ALA A 171 -9.24 14.34 -7.58
CA ALA A 171 -9.60 13.92 -8.92
C ALA A 171 -10.95 13.20 -8.93
N VAL A 172 -11.74 13.51 -9.94
CA VAL A 172 -13.08 12.96 -10.15
C VAL A 172 -13.10 12.30 -11.50
N ASP A 173 -13.37 10.99 -11.51
CA ASP A 173 -13.31 10.14 -12.70
C ASP A 173 -12.01 10.21 -13.51
N GLY A 174 -10.91 10.45 -12.81
CA GLY A 174 -9.57 10.51 -13.39
C GLY A 174 -9.15 11.88 -13.88
N THR A 175 -9.91 12.95 -13.62
CA THR A 175 -9.50 14.32 -13.93
C THR A 175 -9.44 15.15 -12.66
N VAL A 176 -8.36 15.92 -12.47
CA VAL A 176 -8.23 16.82 -11.32
C VAL A 176 -9.33 17.88 -11.39
N ARG A 177 -10.06 18.05 -10.28
CA ARG A 177 -11.13 19.05 -10.15
C ARG A 177 -10.80 20.12 -9.13
N ARG A 178 -10.22 19.73 -7.99
CA ARG A 178 -10.02 20.61 -6.84
C ARG A 178 -8.64 20.43 -6.25
N VAL A 179 -8.11 21.52 -5.70
CA VAL A 179 -6.83 21.53 -4.98
C VAL A 179 -7.02 22.33 -3.70
N TYR A 180 -6.58 21.76 -2.59
CA TYR A 180 -6.58 22.39 -1.28
C TYR A 180 -5.14 22.56 -0.80
N GLU A 181 -4.82 23.70 -0.19
CA GLU A 181 -3.63 23.81 0.65
C GLU A 181 -3.97 23.27 2.04
N ILE A 182 -3.18 22.31 2.51
CA ILE A 182 -3.35 21.67 3.80
C ILE A 182 -2.84 22.63 4.87
N ALA A 183 -3.68 22.94 5.86
CA ALA A 183 -3.25 23.73 7.00
C ALA A 183 -2.17 22.95 7.77
N PRO A 184 -1.02 23.57 8.11
CA PRO A 184 0.01 22.93 8.91
C PRO A 184 -0.56 22.37 10.21
N ASP A 185 -0.09 21.19 10.61
CA ASP A 185 -0.50 20.52 11.86
C ASP A 185 -2.02 20.25 11.99
N SER A 186 -2.78 20.31 10.90
CA SER A 186 -4.24 20.11 10.93
C SER A 186 -4.69 18.65 10.93
N TRP A 187 -3.76 17.71 10.75
CA TRP A 187 -4.07 16.29 10.66
C TRP A 187 -4.67 15.75 11.95
N LYS A 188 -5.89 15.22 11.86
CA LYS A 188 -6.62 14.59 12.97
C LYS A 188 -6.95 13.16 12.60
N GLU A 189 -6.66 12.24 13.50
CA GLU A 189 -7.13 10.86 13.39
C GLU A 189 -8.63 10.83 13.71
N VAL A 190 -9.44 10.37 12.74
CA VAL A 190 -10.91 10.33 12.86
C VAL A 190 -11.45 8.93 13.07
N GLU A 191 -10.72 7.92 12.59
CA GLU A 191 -10.88 6.51 12.89
C GLU A 191 -9.47 5.88 12.90
N SER A 192 -9.31 4.69 13.48
CA SER A 192 -8.00 4.01 13.54
C SER A 192 -7.34 3.99 12.15
N ARG A 193 -6.16 4.64 12.04
CA ARG A 193 -5.38 4.80 10.80
C ARG A 193 -6.03 5.62 9.69
N LEU A 194 -7.18 6.24 9.93
CA LEU A 194 -7.84 7.14 8.99
C LEU A 194 -7.73 8.58 9.47
N TRP A 195 -7.18 9.41 8.60
CA TRP A 195 -6.81 10.78 8.90
C TRP A 195 -7.65 11.74 8.07
N GLN A 196 -7.85 12.91 8.66
CA GLN A 196 -8.54 14.04 8.07
C GLN A 196 -7.63 15.27 8.18
N PHE A 197 -7.58 16.07 7.13
CA PHE A 197 -6.89 17.38 7.16
C PHE A 197 -7.91 18.52 7.28
N ASP A 198 -7.43 19.71 7.64
CA ASP A 198 -8.19 20.95 7.45
C ASP A 198 -7.48 21.77 6.35
N ALA A 199 -8.23 22.32 5.40
CA ALA A 199 -7.68 23.22 4.38
C ALA A 199 -7.48 24.62 4.95
N VAL A 200 -6.47 25.34 4.45
CA VAL A 200 -6.25 26.75 4.80
C VAL A 200 -7.49 27.57 4.41
N GLY A 201 -8.15 28.15 5.43
CA GLY A 201 -9.39 28.92 5.24
C GLY A 201 -10.60 28.08 4.83
N GLU A 202 -10.56 26.75 5.01
CA GLU A 202 -11.67 25.82 4.69
C GLU A 202 -12.19 25.95 3.25
N ARG A 203 -11.28 26.26 2.32
CA ARG A 203 -11.61 26.53 0.91
C ARG A 203 -10.64 25.86 -0.05
N GLU A 204 -11.09 25.75 -1.28
CA GLU A 204 -10.23 25.42 -2.43
C GLU A 204 -9.27 26.58 -2.73
N LEU A 205 -8.12 26.24 -3.32
CA LEU A 205 -7.24 27.23 -3.90
C LEU A 205 -7.89 27.87 -5.13
N THR A 206 -7.67 29.17 -5.28
CA THR A 206 -8.04 29.90 -6.49
C THR A 206 -7.16 29.49 -7.66
N ALA A 207 -7.63 29.67 -8.89
CA ALA A 207 -6.84 29.37 -10.09
C ALA A 207 -5.45 30.04 -10.07
N LYS A 208 -5.38 31.30 -9.60
CA LYS A 208 -4.12 32.04 -9.47
C LYS A 208 -3.15 31.41 -8.46
N GLU A 209 -3.66 30.92 -7.34
CA GLU A 209 -2.83 30.23 -6.32
C GLU A 209 -2.33 28.88 -6.84
N ILE A 210 -3.18 28.14 -7.55
CA ILE A 210 -2.83 26.87 -8.20
C ILE A 210 -1.75 27.08 -9.24
N ASP A 211 -1.93 28.03 -10.16
CA ASP A 211 -0.95 28.31 -11.21
C ASP A 211 0.40 28.74 -10.62
N ALA A 212 0.39 29.57 -9.57
CA ALA A 212 1.61 29.98 -8.90
C ALA A 212 2.34 28.80 -8.22
N ALA A 213 1.60 27.88 -7.58
CA ALA A 213 2.17 26.69 -6.96
C ALA A 213 2.73 25.70 -8.01
N TYR A 214 1.99 25.50 -9.10
CA TYR A 214 2.36 24.64 -10.21
C TYR A 214 3.64 25.14 -10.91
N GLN A 215 3.69 26.42 -11.28
CA GLN A 215 4.88 27.03 -11.91
C GLN A 215 6.10 27.03 -10.99
N ALA A 216 5.90 27.09 -9.67
CA ALA A 216 6.97 26.98 -8.70
C ALA A 216 7.45 25.54 -8.47
N GLY A 217 6.90 24.54 -9.17
CA GLY A 217 7.23 23.12 -8.98
C GLY A 217 6.79 22.57 -7.62
N ARG A 218 5.84 23.23 -6.93
CA ARG A 218 5.34 22.82 -5.61
C ARG A 218 4.00 22.08 -5.68
N LEU A 219 3.40 22.00 -6.87
CA LEU A 219 2.15 21.30 -7.13
C LEU A 219 2.31 20.49 -8.42
N PRO A 220 2.06 19.16 -8.43
CA PRO A 220 2.32 18.30 -9.58
C PRO A 220 1.21 18.32 -10.62
N LEU A 221 -0.03 18.61 -10.21
CA LEU A 221 -1.22 18.54 -11.05
C LEU A 221 -2.15 19.71 -10.74
N LYS A 222 -2.78 20.27 -11.77
CA LYS A 222 -3.77 21.35 -11.67
C LYS A 222 -5.14 20.90 -12.20
N PRO A 223 -6.24 21.62 -11.90
CA PRO A 223 -7.55 21.30 -12.44
C PRO A 223 -7.56 21.16 -13.95
N GLY A 224 -8.16 20.07 -14.45
CA GLY A 224 -8.16 19.69 -15.86
C GLY A 224 -7.10 18.67 -16.26
N ASP A 225 -6.04 18.49 -15.46
CA ASP A 225 -5.02 17.47 -15.73
C ASP A 225 -5.59 16.06 -15.51
N ASP A 226 -5.09 15.10 -16.29
CA ASP A 226 -5.36 13.69 -16.08
C ASP A 226 -4.67 13.21 -14.79
N CYS A 227 -5.47 12.69 -13.87
CA CYS A 227 -5.02 12.11 -12.63
C CYS A 227 -4.89 10.59 -12.79
N PRO A 228 -3.69 10.01 -12.64
CA PRO A 228 -3.42 8.60 -12.96
C PRO A 228 -4.02 7.58 -11.98
N THR A 229 -4.89 8.00 -11.06
CA THR A 229 -5.26 7.23 -9.87
C THR A 229 -6.27 6.10 -10.06
N ARG A 230 -6.55 5.66 -11.29
CA ARG A 230 -7.41 4.48 -11.51
C ARG A 230 -6.79 3.14 -11.08
N ALA A 231 -5.49 3.08 -10.78
CA ALA A 231 -4.80 1.81 -10.51
C ALA A 231 -4.67 1.39 -9.03
N GLY A 232 -5.02 2.24 -8.04
CA GLY A 232 -4.62 2.00 -6.64
C GLY A 232 -5.63 2.40 -5.54
N GLY A 233 -6.91 2.59 -5.86
CA GLY A 233 -7.93 2.93 -4.86
C GLY A 233 -8.18 4.43 -4.69
N ALA A 234 -8.93 4.79 -3.64
CA ALA A 234 -9.49 6.15 -3.47
C ALA A 234 -8.49 7.20 -2.95
N TYR A 235 -7.30 6.78 -2.51
CA TYR A 235 -6.26 7.64 -1.98
C TYR A 235 -4.89 7.09 -2.38
N ARG A 236 -3.94 7.99 -2.69
CA ARG A 236 -2.51 7.67 -2.72
C ARG A 236 -1.65 8.91 -2.42
N PRO A 237 -0.45 8.77 -1.83
CA PRO A 237 0.56 9.81 -1.90
C PRO A 237 1.10 9.95 -3.33
N HIS A 238 1.43 11.18 -3.72
CA HIS A 238 2.11 11.45 -4.99
C HIS A 238 3.37 12.26 -4.72
N TRP A 239 4.51 11.59 -4.84
CA TRP A 239 5.84 12.19 -4.81
C TRP A 239 6.16 12.80 -6.19
N PHE A 240 6.77 13.99 -6.20
CA PHE A 240 7.16 14.74 -7.42
C PHE A 240 8.30 15.75 -7.19
#